data_AF-A0A8J3UXG7-F1
#
_entry.id   AF-A0A8J3UXG7-F1
#
_cell.length_a   1.000
_cell.length_b   1.000
_cell.length_c   1.000
_cell.angle_alpha   90.00
_cell.angle_beta   90.00
_cell.angle_gamma   90.00
#
_symmetry.space_group_name_H-M   'P 1'
#
loop_
_entity.id
_entity.type
_entity.pdbx_description
1 polymer ?
#
loop_
_entity_poly.entity_id
_entity_poly.type
_entity_poly.pdbx_seq_one_letter_code
_entity_poly.pdbx_strand_id
1 'polypeptide(L)'
;MPAARAQRNAMTTARIVALALVAVMAVYFITSDAIRSGNPFLVPDALLTALLAVSAAFRGRLAVPVMIFSFAWAAAVWTVSLCTYITRGAFEDGANHLALIIPSVGVAGLLAVVSAASDRANEAERV
;
A
#
# COMPACT_ATOMS: atom_id res chain seq x y z
N MET A 1 18.47 -12.28 -17.49
CA MET A 1 17.87 -13.13 -16.41
C MET A 1 17.76 -12.51 -14.99
N PRO A 2 18.68 -11.66 -14.47
CA PRO A 2 18.55 -11.15 -13.09
C PRO A 2 17.37 -10.19 -12.87
N ALA A 3 17.02 -9.35 -13.85
CA ALA A 3 15.93 -8.38 -13.76
C ALA A 3 14.54 -9.02 -13.56
N ALA A 4 14.21 -10.04 -14.35
CA ALA A 4 12.94 -10.77 -14.24
C ALA A 4 12.77 -11.47 -12.87
N ARG A 5 13.87 -11.91 -12.24
CA ARG A 5 13.86 -12.50 -10.90
C ARG A 5 13.59 -11.43 -9.84
N ALA A 6 14.25 -10.27 -9.95
CA ALA A 6 14.03 -9.14 -9.04
C ALA A 6 12.59 -8.64 -9.10
N GLN A 7 12.00 -8.48 -10.28
CA GLN A 7 10.61 -8.07 -10.46
C GLN A 7 9.62 -9.06 -9.83
N ARG A 8 9.86 -10.37 -10.02
CA ARG A 8 9.04 -11.41 -9.41
C ARG A 8 9.11 -11.37 -7.89
N ASN A 9 10.32 -11.23 -7.33
CA ASN A 9 10.51 -11.14 -5.88
C ASN A 9 9.83 -9.89 -5.32
N ALA A 10 10.00 -8.73 -5.97
CA ALA A 10 9.36 -7.48 -5.56
C ALA A 10 7.83 -7.59 -5.57
N MET A 11 7.25 -8.23 -6.58
CA MET A 11 5.81 -8.47 -6.65
C MET A 11 5.30 -9.39 -5.54
N THR A 12 6.05 -10.45 -5.22
CA THR A 12 5.71 -11.34 -4.09
C THR A 12 5.76 -10.59 -2.77
N THR A 13 6.84 -9.83 -2.52
CA THR A 13 6.96 -8.97 -1.33
C THR A 13 5.80 -7.99 -1.23
N ALA A 14 5.46 -7.32 -2.34
CA ALA A 14 4.36 -6.38 -2.38
C ALA A 14 3.03 -7.03 -1.98
N ARG A 15 2.72 -8.21 -2.52
CA ARG A 15 1.50 -8.95 -2.17
C ARG A 15 1.47 -9.33 -0.69
N ILE A 16 2.59 -9.81 -0.14
CA ILE A 16 2.68 -10.17 1.28
C ILE A 16 2.41 -8.94 2.15
N VAL A 17 3.04 -7.80 1.84
CA VAL A 17 2.83 -6.56 2.59
C VAL A 17 1.39 -6.07 2.46
N ALA A 18 0.79 -6.12 1.27
CA ALA A 18 -0.61 -5.75 1.07
C ALA A 18 -1.55 -6.59 1.94
N LEU A 19 -1.36 -7.92 1.97
CA LEU A 19 -2.14 -8.82 2.83
C LEU A 19 -1.90 -8.58 4.32
N ALA A 20 -0.67 -8.27 4.72
CA ALA A 20 -0.37 -7.91 6.10
C ALA A 20 -1.10 -6.62 6.53
N LEU A 21 -1.11 -5.59 5.68
CA LEU A 21 -1.86 -4.36 5.95
C LEU A 21 -3.37 -4.60 6.01
N VAL A 22 -3.91 -5.44 5.11
CA VAL A 22 -5.33 -5.86 5.15
C VAL A 22 -5.65 -6.55 6.47
N ALA A 23 -4.78 -7.45 6.95
CA ALA A 23 -4.97 -8.11 8.23
C ALA A 23 -4.94 -7.14 9.41
N VAL A 24 -4.01 -6.18 9.42
CA VAL A 24 -3.94 -5.12 10.44
C VAL A 24 -5.23 -4.29 10.44
N MET A 25 -5.71 -3.88 9.28
CA MET A 25 -6.96 -3.10 9.17
C MET A 25 -8.19 -3.91 9.58
N ALA A 26 -8.23 -5.20 9.24
CA ALA A 26 -9.31 -6.08 9.68
C ALA A 26 -9.33 -6.22 11.21
N VAL A 27 -8.16 -6.41 11.84
CA VAL A 27 -8.04 -6.43 13.30
C VAL A 27 -8.50 -5.09 13.88
N TYR A 28 -8.02 -3.97 13.33
CA TYR A 28 -8.45 -2.63 13.75
C TYR A 28 -9.97 -2.47 13.68
N PHE A 29 -10.63 -2.85 12.58
CA PHE A 29 -12.09 -2.74 12.47
C PHE A 29 -12.86 -3.58 13.49
N ILE A 30 -12.31 -4.72 13.92
CA ILE A 30 -12.96 -5.64 14.86
C ILE A 30 -12.69 -5.23 16.32
N THR A 31 -11.47 -4.77 16.62
CA THR A 31 -11.03 -4.50 18.00
C THR A 31 -11.20 -3.06 18.43
N SER A 32 -11.28 -2.12 17.47
CA SER A 32 -11.59 -0.73 17.75
C SER A 32 -13.06 -0.46 17.41
N ASP A 33 -13.67 0.49 18.12
CA ASP A 33 -15.00 1.01 17.81
C ASP A 33 -14.98 1.87 16.52
N ALA A 34 -14.30 1.40 15.47
CA ALA A 34 -14.11 2.08 14.20
C ALA A 34 -15.35 1.97 13.31
N ILE A 35 -16.14 0.91 13.45
CA ILE A 35 -17.40 0.71 12.70
C ILE A 35 -18.52 1.51 13.39
N ARG A 36 -18.43 2.83 13.31
CA ARG A 36 -19.44 3.76 13.82
C ARG A 36 -19.69 4.89 12.84
N SER A 37 -20.91 5.41 12.81
CA SER A 37 -21.33 6.48 11.91
C SER A 37 -20.55 7.79 12.08
N GLY A 38 -19.99 8.02 13.27
CA GLY A 38 -19.17 9.20 13.56
C GLY A 38 -17.68 9.07 13.22
N ASN A 39 -17.24 7.99 12.57
CA ASN A 39 -15.85 7.81 12.14
C ASN A 39 -15.64 8.35 10.71
N PRO A 40 -14.96 9.51 10.53
CA PRO A 40 -14.76 10.09 9.20
C PRO A 40 -13.83 9.26 8.29
N PHE A 41 -13.03 8.35 8.86
CA PHE A 41 -12.08 7.52 8.11
C PHE A 41 -12.62 6.13 7.79
N LEU A 42 -13.80 5.74 8.29
CA LEU A 42 -14.37 4.42 8.04
C LEU A 42 -14.48 4.08 6.55
N VAL A 43 -15.05 4.99 5.76
CA VAL A 43 -15.24 4.76 4.32
C VAL A 43 -13.90 4.74 3.57
N PRO A 44 -13.00 5.73 3.73
CA PRO A 44 -11.65 5.67 3.15
C PRO A 44 -10.89 4.39 3.51
N ASP A 45 -10.91 3.99 4.78
CA ASP A 45 -10.20 2.82 5.30
C ASP A 45 -10.77 1.50 4.77
N ALA A 46 -12.10 1.41 4.64
CA ALA A 46 -12.73 0.24 4.04
C ALA A 46 -12.38 0.13 2.55
N LEU A 47 -12.40 1.25 1.83
CA LEU A 47 -12.06 1.30 0.41
C LEU A 47 -10.60 0.94 0.15
N LEU A 48 -9.64 1.50 0.91
CA LEU A 48 -8.22 1.17 0.75
C LEU A 48 -7.93 -0.29 1.15
N THR A 49 -8.62 -0.81 2.17
CA THR A 49 -8.46 -2.22 2.58
C THR A 49 -8.93 -3.16 1.48
N ALA A 50 -10.10 -2.89 0.90
CA ALA A 50 -10.61 -3.63 -0.25
C ALA A 50 -9.67 -3.52 -1.46
N LEU A 51 -9.16 -2.32 -1.75
CA LEU A 51 -8.23 -2.07 -2.85
C LEU A 51 -6.91 -2.84 -2.69
N LEU A 52 -6.32 -2.85 -1.50
CA LEU A 52 -5.12 -3.64 -1.20
C LEU A 52 -5.38 -5.14 -1.32
N ALA A 53 -6.53 -5.63 -0.85
CA ALA A 53 -6.91 -7.04 -0.98
C ALA A 53 -7.08 -7.45 -2.46
N VAL A 54 -7.80 -6.65 -3.24
CA VAL A 54 -8.05 -6.91 -4.67
C VAL A 54 -6.74 -6.83 -5.46
N SER A 55 -5.91 -5.82 -5.21
CA SER A 55 -4.62 -5.66 -5.89
C SER A 55 -3.65 -6.81 -5.59
N ALA A 56 -3.67 -7.36 -4.38
CA ALA A 56 -2.86 -8.53 -4.01
C ALA A 56 -3.24 -9.78 -4.82
N ALA A 57 -4.54 -9.98 -5.08
CA ALA A 57 -5.05 -11.08 -5.90
C ALA A 57 -4.85 -10.86 -7.42
N PHE A 58 -4.58 -9.62 -7.83
CA PHE A 58 -4.52 -9.24 -9.25
C PHE A 58 -3.33 -9.87 -9.98
N ARG A 59 -3.56 -10.30 -11.23
CA ARG A 59 -2.57 -10.94 -12.11
C ARG A 59 -2.59 -10.30 -13.51
N GLY A 60 -1.47 -10.39 -14.22
CA GLY A 60 -1.35 -9.89 -15.59
C GLY A 60 -0.61 -8.55 -15.71
N ARG A 61 -0.70 -7.94 -16.89
CA ARG A 61 0.10 -6.75 -17.27
C ARG A 61 -0.15 -5.52 -16.39
N LEU A 62 -1.36 -5.42 -15.82
CA LEU A 62 -1.75 -4.29 -14.97
C LEU A 62 -1.44 -4.53 -13.48
N ALA A 63 -0.90 -5.69 -13.09
CA ALA A 63 -0.70 -6.00 -11.68
C ALA A 63 0.26 -5.03 -10.98
N VAL A 64 1.37 -4.68 -11.65
CA VAL A 64 2.36 -3.72 -11.11
C VAL A 64 1.75 -2.31 -10.95
N PRO A 65 1.16 -1.66 -11.99
CA PRO A 65 0.62 -0.32 -11.84
C PRO A 65 -0.55 -0.28 -10.84
N VAL A 66 -1.41 -1.30 -10.80
CA VAL A 66 -2.50 -1.39 -9.81
C VAL A 66 -1.94 -1.46 -8.39
N MET A 67 -0.89 -2.26 -8.13
CA MET A 67 -0.27 -2.31 -6.81
C MET A 67 0.41 -0.99 -6.42
N ILE A 68 1.14 -0.35 -7.35
CA ILE A 68 1.75 0.96 -7.08
C ILE A 68 0.68 1.98 -6.70
N PHE A 69 -0.40 2.05 -7.48
CA PHE A 69 -1.52 2.94 -7.19
C PHE A 69 -2.14 2.65 -5.83
N SER A 70 -2.40 1.37 -5.53
CA SER A 70 -3.04 0.96 -4.27
C SER A 70 -2.22 1.36 -3.05
N PHE A 71 -0.91 1.13 -3.08
CA PHE A 71 -0.01 1.54 -1.98
C PHE A 71 0.16 3.06 -1.89
N ALA A 72 0.29 3.76 -3.02
CA ALA A 72 0.40 5.21 -3.01
C ALA A 72 -0.86 5.88 -2.47
N TRP A 73 -2.04 5.37 -2.87
CA TRP A 73 -3.33 5.84 -2.38
C TRP A 73 -3.49 5.57 -0.88
N ALA A 74 -3.18 4.36 -0.42
CA ALA A 74 -3.22 4.02 1.01
C ALA A 74 -2.29 4.94 1.83
N ALA A 75 -1.06 5.16 1.37
CA ALA A 75 -0.13 6.08 2.01
C ALA A 75 -0.69 7.51 2.10
N ALA A 76 -1.32 8.01 1.04
CA ALA A 76 -1.93 9.35 1.03
C ALA A 76 -3.07 9.46 2.04
N VAL A 77 -4.01 8.50 2.05
CA VAL A 77 -5.15 8.49 2.99
C VAL A 77 -4.69 8.43 4.44
N TRP A 78 -3.76 7.53 4.77
CA TRP A 78 -3.24 7.43 6.13
C TRP A 78 -2.41 8.64 6.54
N THR A 79 -1.73 9.30 5.60
CA THR A 79 -1.03 10.57 5.87
C THR A 79 -2.03 11.68 6.20
N VAL A 80 -3.14 11.79 5.46
CA VAL A 80 -4.21 12.75 5.76
C VAL A 80 -4.81 12.48 7.15
N SER A 81 -5.01 11.20 7.49
CA SER A 81 -5.45 10.80 8.84
C SER A 81 -4.44 11.26 9.91
N LEU A 82 -3.16 10.94 9.74
CA LEU A 82 -2.08 11.39 10.63
C LEU A 82 -2.05 12.91 10.80
N CYS A 83 -2.15 13.68 9.71
CA CYS A 83 -2.21 15.15 9.77
C CYS A 83 -3.45 15.64 10.53
N THR A 84 -4.59 14.95 10.42
CA THR A 84 -5.80 15.25 11.19
C THR A 84 -5.58 15.04 12.69
N TYR A 85 -4.87 13.98 13.09
CA TYR A 85 -4.48 13.77 14.48
C TYR A 85 -3.49 14.83 14.99
N ILE A 86 -2.49 15.18 14.18
CA ILE A 86 -1.51 16.24 14.50
C ILE A 86 -2.21 17.58 14.74
N THR A 87 -3.08 18.00 13.83
CA THR A 87 -3.79 19.29 13.92
C THR A 87 -4.76 19.37 15.10
N ARG A 88 -5.17 18.22 15.66
CA ARG A 88 -6.00 18.12 16.87
C ARG A 88 -5.19 18.00 18.16
N GLY A 89 -3.85 18.03 18.08
CA GLY A 89 -2.96 17.88 19.24
C GLY A 89 -2.85 16.45 19.76
N ALA A 90 -3.32 15.44 19.00
CA ALA A 90 -3.38 14.04 19.39
C ALA A 90 -2.34 13.20 18.62
N PHE A 91 -1.08 13.64 18.59
CA PHE A 91 -0.03 12.98 17.81
C PHE A 91 0.25 11.56 18.30
N GLU A 92 0.18 11.30 19.61
CA GLU A 92 0.40 9.96 20.17
C GLU A 92 -0.57 8.93 19.58
N ASP A 93 -1.84 9.32 19.42
CA ASP A 93 -2.86 8.49 18.76
C ASP A 93 -2.60 8.37 17.25
N GLY A 94 -2.14 9.45 16.63
CA GLY A 94 -1.82 9.53 15.20
C GLY A 94 -0.60 8.70 14.80
N ALA A 95 0.42 8.60 15.65
CA ALA A 95 1.72 8.00 15.33
C ALA A 95 1.64 6.54 14.88
N ASN A 96 0.61 5.81 15.30
CA ASN A 96 0.33 4.44 14.85
C ASN A 96 0.15 4.32 13.33
N HIS A 97 -0.28 5.40 12.64
CA HIS A 97 -0.41 5.43 11.18
C HIS A 97 0.94 5.32 10.47
N LEU A 98 2.06 5.67 11.12
CA LEU A 98 3.40 5.55 10.53
C LEU A 98 3.74 4.09 10.20
N ALA A 99 3.25 3.14 11.00
CA ALA A 99 3.42 1.70 10.76
C ALA A 99 2.70 1.23 9.48
N LEU A 100 1.75 2.01 8.95
CA LEU A 100 1.01 1.74 7.72
C LEU A 100 1.57 2.54 6.54
N ILE A 101 1.94 3.80 6.78
CA ILE A 101 2.45 4.73 5.75
C ILE A 101 3.82 4.27 5.24
N ILE A 102 4.77 4.00 6.15
CA ILE A 102 6.16 3.66 5.79
C ILE A 102 6.23 2.44 4.87
N PRO A 103 5.63 1.28 5.19
CA PRO A 103 5.68 0.12 4.29
C PRO A 103 4.98 0.40 2.96
N SER A 104 3.92 1.20 2.94
CA SER A 104 3.20 1.54 1.70
C SER A 104 4.04 2.38 0.75
N VAL A 105 4.67 3.43 1.26
CA VAL A 105 5.60 4.27 0.47
C VAL A 105 6.79 3.43 0.02
N GLY A 106 7.38 2.64 0.93
CA GLY A 106 8.53 1.79 0.62
C GLY A 106 8.26 0.78 -0.49
N VAL A 107 7.12 0.08 -0.43
CA VAL A 107 6.75 -0.91 -1.44
C VAL A 107 6.36 -0.25 -2.77
N ALA A 108 5.62 0.87 -2.75
CA ALA A 108 5.31 1.62 -3.97
C ALA A 108 6.59 2.08 -4.68
N GLY A 109 7.54 2.65 -3.93
CA GLY A 109 8.84 3.06 -4.45
C GLY A 109 9.66 1.89 -4.99
N LEU A 110 9.72 0.78 -4.24
CA LEU A 110 10.42 -0.44 -4.68
C LEU A 110 9.86 -0.96 -6.00
N LEU A 111 8.54 -1.07 -6.12
CA LEU A 111 7.88 -1.53 -7.34
C LEU A 111 8.16 -0.60 -8.53
N ALA A 112 8.10 0.72 -8.31
CA ALA A 112 8.38 1.70 -9.35
C ALA A 112 9.84 1.60 -9.87
N VAL A 113 10.81 1.50 -8.95
CA VAL A 113 12.23 1.40 -9.29
C VAL A 113 12.53 0.10 -10.03
N VAL A 114 12.03 -1.04 -9.53
CA VAL A 114 12.28 -2.35 -10.15
C VAL A 114 11.59 -2.47 -11.50
N SER A 115 10.39 -1.89 -11.66
CA SER A 115 9.71 -1.85 -12.96
C SER A 115 10.50 -1.04 -13.98
N ALA A 116 10.91 0.18 -13.65
CA ALA A 116 11.69 1.03 -14.55
C ALA A 116 13.05 0.40 -14.93
N ALA A 117 13.70 -0.29 -14.00
CA ALA A 117 14.93 -1.03 -14.29
C ALA A 117 14.70 -2.21 -15.24
N SER A 118 13.56 -2.91 -15.10
CA SER A 118 13.20 -4.04 -15.96
C SER A 118 12.88 -3.57 -17.38
N ASP A 119 12.19 -2.45 -17.52
CA ASP A 119 11.84 -1.86 -18.82
C ASP A 119 13.09 -1.46 -19.61
N ARG A 120 14.04 -0.76 -18.97
CA ARG A 120 15.33 -0.38 -19.59
C ARG A 120 16.16 -1.58 -20.03
N ALA A 121 16.18 -2.66 -19.26
CA ALA A 121 16.90 -3.88 -19.63
C ALA A 121 16.28 -4.53 -20.88
N ASN A 122 14.95 -4.54 -20.98
CA ASN A 122 14.25 -5.08 -22.14
C ASN A 122 14.46 -4.23 -23.41
N GLU A 123 14.63 -2.91 -23.28
CA GLU A 123 14.95 -2.02 -24.40
C GLU A 123 16.36 -2.28 -24.93
N ALA A 124 17.35 -2.45 -24.04
CA ALA A 124 18.73 -2.71 -24.43
C ALA A 124 18.92 -4.06 -25.17
N GLU A 125 18.11 -5.07 -24.87
CA GLU A 125 18.13 -6.37 -25.57
C GLU A 125 17.49 -6.32 -26.97
N ARG A 126 16.77 -5.25 -27.33
CA ARG A 126 16.08 -5.10 -28.62
C ARG A 126 16.89 -4.35 -29.68
N VAL A 127 17.99 -3.72 -29.27
CA VAL A 127 18.90 -2.94 -30.14
C VAL A 127 20.08 -3.80 -30.54
#